data_AF-A0A2I0QFJ2-F1
#
_entry.id   AF-A0A2I0QFJ2-F1
#
_cell.length_a   1.000
_cell.length_b   1.000
_cell.length_c   1.000
_cell.angle_alpha   90.00
_cell.angle_beta   90.00
_cell.angle_gamma   90.00
#
_symmetry.space_group_name_H-M   'P 1'
#
loop_
_entity.id
_entity.type
_entity.pdbx_description
1 polymer ?
#
loop_
_entity_poly.entity_id
_entity_poly.type
_entity_poly.pdbx_seq_one_letter_code
_entity_poly.pdbx_strand_id
1 'polypeptide(L)'
;MCNPEKQVIFTTGNFYIEIKTPENIKSGEYKFRVKVGSESPAELTLIAEVTAGSTGTYDFDASSMYRGKAVNAGSEVKFEINLNNNQSVDTFRLNAGVPNNWKYYITNTQGEEITEVEVTKDSSLNLLFKVGPPSDEEKGTYKVNISITSVKGKQIR
;
A
#
# COMPACT_ATOMS: atom_id res chain seq x y z
N MET A 1 -50.15 29.26 13.47
CA MET A 1 -48.71 29.40 13.14
C MET A 1 -47.99 28.24 13.82
N CYS A 2 -47.43 27.31 13.05
CA CYS A 2 -46.74 26.12 13.56
C CYS A 2 -45.22 26.32 13.43
N ASN A 3 -44.47 26.04 14.49
CA ASN A 3 -43.02 26.22 14.58
C ASN A 3 -42.31 25.04 13.86
N PRO A 4 -41.43 25.26 12.86
CA PRO A 4 -40.77 24.15 12.20
C PRO A 4 -39.67 23.57 13.10
N GLU A 5 -39.78 22.28 13.41
CA GLU A 5 -38.76 21.53 14.15
C GLU A 5 -37.43 21.57 13.39
N LYS A 6 -36.36 21.98 14.08
CA LYS A 6 -34.99 21.89 13.53
C LYS A 6 -34.63 20.42 13.40
N GLN A 7 -34.52 19.92 12.17
CA GLN A 7 -33.94 18.61 11.92
C GLN A 7 -32.45 18.65 12.25
N VAL A 8 -32.03 17.83 13.21
CA VAL A 8 -30.62 17.55 13.47
C VAL A 8 -30.16 16.54 12.43
N ILE A 9 -29.35 16.98 11.47
CA ILE A 9 -28.75 16.11 10.46
C ILE A 9 -27.56 15.39 11.11
N PHE A 10 -27.63 14.08 11.24
CA PHE A 10 -26.49 13.26 11.63
C PHE A 10 -25.73 12.84 10.37
N THR A 11 -24.49 13.30 10.23
CA THR A 11 -23.61 12.89 9.14
C THR A 11 -22.77 11.69 9.59
N THR A 12 -22.88 10.56 8.91
CA THR A 12 -21.98 9.41 9.07
C THR A 12 -20.74 9.60 8.21
N GLY A 13 -19.56 9.42 8.80
CA GLY A 13 -18.28 9.47 8.09
C GLY A 13 -17.46 8.21 8.34
N ASN A 14 -16.84 7.68 7.30
CA ASN A 14 -15.85 6.62 7.43
C ASN A 14 -14.48 7.25 7.71
N PHE A 15 -13.76 6.73 8.71
CA PHE A 15 -12.39 7.13 9.00
C PHE A 15 -11.47 5.91 8.94
N TYR A 16 -10.24 6.12 8.47
CA TYR A 16 -9.20 5.10 8.38
C TYR A 16 -8.12 5.39 9.41
N ILE A 17 -7.71 4.38 10.17
CA ILE A 17 -6.61 4.47 11.13
C ILE A 17 -5.42 3.70 10.53
N GLU A 18 -4.33 4.42 10.25
CA GLU A 18 -3.05 3.82 9.86
C GLU A 18 -2.18 3.63 11.11
N ILE A 19 -1.72 2.40 11.34
CA ILE A 19 -0.79 2.08 12.43
C ILE A 19 0.57 1.77 11.79
N LYS A 20 1.57 2.59 12.10
CA LYS A 20 2.96 2.36 11.69
C LYS A 20 3.73 1.75 12.84
N THR A 21 4.34 0.59 12.61
CA THR A 21 5.17 -0.10 13.60
C THR A 21 6.63 0.39 13.50
N PRO A 22 7.32 0.66 14.62
CA PRO A 22 8.75 0.95 14.61
C PRO A 22 9.55 -0.31 14.25
N GLU A 23 10.73 -0.10 13.68
CA GLU A 23 11.62 -1.15 13.14
C GLU A 23 12.04 -2.20 14.20
N ASN A 24 12.06 -1.83 15.48
CA ASN A 24 12.46 -2.69 16.60
C ASN A 24 11.29 -3.11 17.51
N ILE A 25 10.07 -3.20 16.97
CA ILE A 25 8.91 -3.65 17.76
C ILE A 25 9.07 -5.11 18.17
N LYS A 26 8.80 -5.42 19.44
CA LYS A 26 8.83 -6.80 19.94
C LYS A 26 7.57 -7.53 19.50
N SER A 27 7.65 -8.84 19.37
CA SER A 27 6.45 -9.65 19.21
C SER A 27 5.55 -9.51 20.45
N GLY A 28 4.25 -9.34 20.23
CA GLY A 28 3.23 -9.28 21.25
C GLY A 28 1.92 -8.70 20.71
N GLU A 29 0.88 -8.74 21.52
CA GLU A 29 -0.37 -8.04 21.24
C GLU A 29 -0.28 -6.57 21.65
N TYR A 30 -0.55 -5.67 20.72
CA TYR A 30 -0.59 -4.22 20.94
C TYR A 30 -2.03 -3.73 20.88
N LYS A 31 -2.48 -3.07 21.95
CA LYS A 31 -3.86 -2.60 22.11
C LYS A 31 -3.90 -1.08 21.95
N PHE A 32 -4.67 -0.62 20.97
CA PHE A 32 -4.89 0.80 20.69
C PHE A 32 -6.31 1.16 21.10
N ARG A 33 -6.46 2.14 22.00
CA ARG A 33 -7.77 2.67 22.38
C ARG A 33 -8.08 3.91 21.57
N VAL A 34 -9.13 3.82 20.77
CA VAL A 34 -9.68 4.94 20.00
C VAL A 34 -10.87 5.48 20.79
N LYS A 35 -10.86 6.78 21.08
CA LYS A 35 -11.99 7.46 21.72
C LYS A 35 -12.61 8.42 20.72
N VAL A 36 -13.93 8.34 20.53
CA VAL A 36 -14.67 9.18 19.59
C VAL A 36 -15.86 9.83 20.30
N GLY A 37 -15.88 11.15 20.37
CA GLY A 37 -16.94 11.93 21.01
C GLY A 37 -16.41 12.93 22.05
N SER A 38 -17.23 13.93 22.40
CA SER A 38 -16.85 15.04 23.29
C SER A 38 -17.34 14.86 24.74
N GLU A 39 -18.58 14.40 24.94
CA GLU A 39 -19.23 14.39 26.26
C GLU A 39 -19.38 12.97 26.85
N SER A 40 -19.58 11.96 26.01
CA SER A 40 -19.55 10.54 26.37
C SER A 40 -18.88 9.77 25.23
N PRO A 41 -17.53 9.75 25.18
CA PRO A 41 -16.83 9.17 24.04
C PRO A 41 -17.11 7.68 23.95
N ALA A 42 -17.49 7.23 22.75
CA ALA A 42 -17.45 5.82 22.42
C ALA A 42 -15.99 5.36 22.40
N GLU A 43 -15.68 4.27 23.10
CA GLU A 43 -14.35 3.66 23.07
C GLU A 43 -14.35 2.42 22.18
N LEU A 44 -13.35 2.33 21.30
CA LEU A 44 -13.05 1.16 20.50
C LEU A 44 -11.64 0.69 20.84
N THR A 45 -11.49 -0.59 21.17
CA THR A 45 -10.17 -1.21 21.32
C THR A 45 -9.82 -1.94 20.04
N LEU A 46 -8.74 -1.52 19.38
CA LEU A 46 -8.13 -2.23 18.27
C LEU A 46 -6.98 -3.08 18.81
N ILE A 47 -6.89 -4.33 18.36
CA ILE A 47 -5.82 -5.25 18.74
C ILE A 47 -5.02 -5.53 17.48
N ALA A 48 -3.72 -5.24 17.53
CA ALA A 48 -2.76 -5.64 16.51
C ALA A 48 -1.83 -6.68 17.11
N GLU A 49 -1.79 -7.87 16.52
CA GLU A 49 -0.85 -8.92 16.91
C GLU A 49 0.45 -8.78 16.09
N VAL A 50 1.56 -8.62 16.80
CA VAL A 50 2.91 -8.60 16.22
C VAL A 50 3.53 -9.96 16.56
N THR A 51 3.71 -10.83 15.58
CA THR A 51 4.27 -12.18 15.79
C THR A 51 5.80 -12.17 15.78
N ALA A 52 6.47 -13.11 16.45
CA ALA A 52 7.92 -13.25 16.33
C ALA A 52 8.27 -13.56 14.86
N GLY A 53 9.08 -12.70 14.23
CA GLY A 53 9.29 -12.68 12.77
C GLY A 53 8.57 -11.54 12.04
N SER A 54 7.75 -10.74 12.71
CA SER A 54 7.26 -9.46 12.18
C SER A 54 8.22 -8.28 12.45
N THR A 55 9.39 -8.57 13.04
CA THR A 55 10.63 -7.80 12.83
C THR A 55 11.28 -8.24 11.51
N GLY A 56 10.60 -8.01 10.39
CA GLY A 56 11.32 -7.98 9.13
C GLY A 56 12.03 -6.63 9.07
N THR A 57 13.34 -6.57 9.31
CA THR A 57 14.14 -5.61 8.55
C THR A 57 13.93 -6.02 7.10
N TYR A 58 12.98 -5.37 6.42
CA TYR A 58 12.92 -5.46 4.97
C TYR A 58 14.16 -4.73 4.49
N ASP A 59 15.20 -5.49 4.24
CA ASP A 59 16.55 -5.03 3.93
C ASP A 59 16.69 -4.43 2.50
N PHE A 60 15.54 -4.02 1.95
CA PHE A 60 15.40 -3.35 0.69
C PHE A 60 14.47 -2.15 0.84
N ASP A 61 14.75 -1.09 0.08
CA ASP A 61 13.89 0.08 -0.02
C ASP A 61 13.22 0.11 -1.39
N ALA A 62 11.95 0.48 -1.42
CA ALA A 62 11.24 0.76 -2.67
C ALA A 62 10.66 2.17 -2.61
N SER A 63 10.93 2.96 -3.65
CA SER A 63 10.46 4.34 -3.72
C SER A 63 9.89 4.68 -5.10
N SER A 64 8.97 5.64 -5.12
CA SER A 64 8.46 6.25 -6.34
C SER A 64 8.39 7.75 -6.16
N MET A 65 8.84 8.50 -7.17
CA MET A 65 8.79 9.97 -7.14
C MET A 65 7.35 10.49 -7.11
N TYR A 66 6.42 9.82 -7.80
CA TYR A 66 5.05 10.28 -7.98
C TYR A 66 4.06 9.34 -7.29
N ARG A 67 3.39 9.82 -6.24
CA ARG A 67 2.41 9.03 -5.46
C ARG A 67 0.99 9.07 -6.04
N GLY A 68 0.78 9.83 -7.11
CA GLY A 68 -0.49 9.94 -7.81
C GLY A 68 -0.30 10.57 -9.18
N LYS A 69 -1.09 10.13 -10.16
CA LYS A 69 -1.08 10.62 -11.55
C LYS A 69 -2.51 10.71 -12.05
N ALA A 70 -2.81 11.75 -12.81
CA ALA A 70 -4.07 11.87 -13.53
C ALA A 70 -3.91 11.24 -14.93
N VAL A 71 -4.91 10.49 -15.37
CA VAL A 71 -4.95 9.84 -16.67
C VAL A 71 -6.40 9.77 -17.16
N ASN A 72 -6.59 9.75 -18.47
CA ASN A 72 -7.92 9.53 -19.05
C ASN A 72 -8.25 8.03 -19.01
N ALA A 73 -9.54 7.71 -18.92
CA ALA A 73 -10.03 6.35 -19.13
C ALA A 73 -9.49 5.80 -20.48
N GLY A 74 -9.09 4.52 -20.49
CA GLY A 74 -8.52 3.86 -21.66
C GLY A 74 -7.06 4.22 -21.98
N SER A 75 -6.44 5.15 -21.24
CA SER A 75 -5.02 5.50 -21.40
C SER A 75 -4.16 4.87 -20.32
N GLU A 76 -2.95 4.45 -20.69
CA GLU A 76 -2.00 3.88 -19.73
C GLU A 76 -1.33 4.96 -18.88
N VAL A 77 -1.19 4.68 -17.58
CA VAL A 77 -0.38 5.46 -16.64
C VAL A 77 0.84 4.65 -16.21
N LYS A 78 1.99 5.32 -16.05
CA LYS A 78 3.27 4.70 -15.68
C LYS A 78 3.81 5.32 -14.40
N PHE A 79 4.20 4.48 -13.46
CA PHE A 79 4.90 4.83 -12.23
C PHE A 79 6.31 4.24 -12.25
N GLU A 80 7.32 5.08 -12.05
CA GLU A 80 8.70 4.63 -11.88
C GLU A 80 8.90 4.21 -10.43
N ILE A 81 9.41 3.00 -10.23
CA ILE A 81 9.71 2.41 -8.94
C ILE A 81 11.21 2.13 -8.89
N ASN A 82 11.92 2.72 -7.93
CA ASN A 82 13.30 2.40 -7.64
C ASN A 82 13.32 1.39 -6.48
N LEU A 83 13.80 0.18 -6.76
CA LEU A 83 14.03 -0.89 -5.79
C LEU A 83 15.52 -0.93 -5.47
N ASN A 84 15.89 -0.81 -4.21
CA ASN A 84 17.26 -0.81 -3.76
C ASN A 84 17.49 -1.94 -2.75
N ASN A 85 18.45 -2.85 -3.02
CA ASN A 85 18.81 -3.93 -2.10
C ASN A 85 20.05 -3.53 -1.30
N ASN A 86 19.93 -3.41 0.03
CA ASN A 86 21.00 -2.96 0.92
C ASN A 86 21.75 -4.11 1.61
N GLN A 87 21.43 -5.38 1.31
CA GLN A 87 22.05 -6.56 1.93
C GLN A 87 22.60 -7.54 0.89
N SER A 88 22.76 -8.82 1.22
CA SER A 88 23.19 -9.85 0.26
C SER A 88 22.26 -9.96 -0.96
N VAL A 89 22.76 -10.60 -2.03
CA VAL A 89 21.95 -10.97 -3.21
C VAL A 89 20.59 -11.54 -2.82
N ASP A 90 19.50 -11.08 -3.41
CA ASP A 90 18.16 -11.57 -3.08
C ASP A 90 17.27 -11.59 -4.33
N THR A 91 16.25 -12.44 -4.28
CA THR A 91 15.23 -12.56 -5.31
C THR A 91 13.97 -11.86 -4.82
N PHE A 92 13.46 -10.93 -5.62
CA PHE A 92 12.25 -10.16 -5.34
C PHE A 92 11.13 -10.58 -6.27
N ARG A 93 10.00 -11.01 -5.70
CA ARG A 93 8.75 -11.26 -6.43
C ARG A 93 7.93 -9.99 -6.52
N LEU A 94 7.47 -9.68 -7.71
CA LEU A 94 6.74 -8.47 -8.04
C LEU A 94 5.28 -8.83 -8.32
N ASN A 95 4.36 -8.15 -7.65
CA ASN A 95 2.93 -8.27 -7.87
C ASN A 95 2.29 -6.89 -7.80
N ALA A 96 1.05 -6.76 -8.27
CA ALA A 96 0.28 -5.55 -8.07
C ALA A 96 -1.19 -5.84 -7.80
N GLY A 97 -1.81 -4.93 -7.05
CA GLY A 97 -3.25 -4.84 -6.87
C GLY A 97 -3.78 -3.64 -7.66
N VAL A 98 -4.75 -3.90 -8.52
CA VAL A 98 -5.48 -2.88 -9.28
C VAL A 98 -6.99 -3.15 -9.17
N PRO A 99 -7.86 -2.16 -9.46
CA PRO A 99 -9.30 -2.40 -9.52
C PRO A 99 -9.66 -3.53 -10.48
N ASN A 100 -10.83 -4.14 -10.25
CA ASN A 100 -11.31 -5.23 -11.11
C ASN A 100 -11.38 -4.78 -12.58
N ASN A 101 -11.01 -5.68 -13.49
CA ASN A 101 -10.98 -5.47 -14.95
C ASN A 101 -9.92 -4.46 -15.44
N TRP A 102 -9.09 -3.88 -14.57
CA TRP A 102 -7.96 -3.07 -14.99
C TRP A 102 -6.79 -3.95 -15.39
N LYS A 103 -6.03 -3.52 -16.41
CA LYS A 103 -4.78 -4.18 -16.81
C LYS A 103 -3.61 -3.56 -16.06
N TYR A 104 -2.61 -4.37 -15.74
CA TYR A 104 -1.35 -3.88 -15.23
C TYR A 104 -0.18 -4.68 -15.77
N TYR A 105 0.99 -4.04 -15.80
CA TYR A 105 2.25 -4.65 -16.17
C TYR A 105 3.35 -4.09 -15.26
N ILE A 106 4.29 -4.93 -14.86
CA ILE A 106 5.51 -4.49 -14.19
C ILE A 106 6.65 -4.79 -15.16
N THR A 107 7.34 -3.77 -15.65
CA THR A 107 8.40 -3.94 -16.66
C THR A 107 9.72 -3.35 -16.20
N ASN A 108 10.82 -3.77 -16.81
CA ASN A 108 12.05 -2.98 -16.77
C ASN A 108 11.93 -1.73 -17.67
N THR A 109 13.00 -0.95 -17.77
CA THR A 109 13.05 0.27 -18.59
C THR A 109 13.08 -0.01 -20.09
N GLN A 110 13.44 -1.24 -20.49
CA GLN A 110 13.43 -1.74 -21.87
C GLN A 110 12.04 -2.25 -22.30
N GLY A 111 11.11 -2.44 -21.37
CA GLY A 111 9.73 -2.84 -21.63
C GLY A 111 9.44 -4.33 -21.47
N GLU A 112 10.40 -5.12 -20.98
CA GLU A 112 10.23 -6.54 -20.70
C GLU A 112 9.45 -6.73 -19.39
N GLU A 113 8.46 -7.62 -19.39
CA GLU A 113 7.63 -7.90 -18.21
C GLU A 113 8.38 -8.74 -17.17
N ILE A 114 8.34 -8.30 -15.92
CA ILE A 114 9.10 -8.85 -14.80
C ILE A 114 8.13 -9.29 -13.71
N THR A 115 8.18 -10.57 -13.36
CA THR A 115 7.43 -11.16 -12.24
C THR A 115 8.33 -11.50 -11.05
N GLU A 116 9.62 -11.73 -11.32
CA GLU A 116 10.64 -12.04 -10.33
C GLU A 116 12.00 -11.52 -10.83
N VAL A 117 12.85 -11.02 -9.92
CA VAL A 117 14.17 -10.49 -10.28
C VAL A 117 15.17 -10.72 -9.16
N GLU A 118 16.40 -11.11 -9.50
CA GLU A 118 17.51 -11.16 -8.56
C GLU A 118 18.25 -9.81 -8.57
N VAL A 119 18.46 -9.22 -7.39
CA VAL A 119 19.21 -7.98 -7.21
C VAL A 119 20.36 -8.23 -6.25
N THR A 120 21.57 -7.95 -6.70
CA THR A 120 22.78 -8.09 -5.91
C THR A 120 22.87 -7.07 -4.78
N LYS A 121 23.86 -7.27 -3.90
CA LYS A 121 24.13 -6.34 -2.81
C LYS A 121 24.42 -4.93 -3.28
N ASP A 122 23.91 -3.95 -2.54
CA ASP A 122 24.11 -2.50 -2.74
C ASP A 122 23.77 -2.05 -4.16
N SER A 123 22.84 -2.76 -4.80
CA SER A 123 22.43 -2.53 -6.18
C SER A 123 20.97 -2.09 -6.23
N SER A 124 20.66 -1.24 -7.20
CA SER A 124 19.30 -0.76 -7.42
C SER A 124 18.78 -1.15 -8.81
N LEU A 125 17.47 -1.33 -8.89
CA LEU A 125 16.73 -1.65 -10.11
C LEU A 125 15.61 -0.63 -10.30
N ASN A 126 15.49 -0.11 -11.52
CA ASN A 126 14.36 0.72 -11.91
C ASN A 126 13.32 -0.14 -12.62
N LEU A 127 12.10 -0.12 -12.07
CA LEU A 127 10.94 -0.80 -12.60
C LEU A 127 9.91 0.25 -13.05
N LEU A 128 9.08 -0.14 -14.02
CA LEU A 128 7.93 0.61 -14.49
C LEU A 128 6.67 -0.16 -14.13
N PHE A 129 5.88 0.38 -13.21
CA PHE A 129 4.53 -0.11 -12.94
C PHE A 129 3.55 0.61 -13.85
N LYS A 130 2.99 -0.12 -14.80
CA LYS A 130 2.04 0.37 -15.79
C LYS A 130 0.65 -0.09 -15.43
N VAL A 131 -0.32 0.81 -15.52
CA VAL A 131 -1.71 0.53 -15.23
C VAL A 131 -2.58 1.10 -16.35
N GLY A 132 -3.50 0.30 -16.86
CA GLY A 132 -4.45 0.67 -17.90
C GLY A 132 -5.89 0.59 -17.39
N PRO A 133 -6.51 1.71 -16.96
CA PRO A 133 -7.95 1.77 -16.74
C PRO A 133 -8.72 1.43 -18.04
N PRO A 134 -9.85 0.73 -17.95
CA PRO A 134 -10.78 0.57 -19.06
C PRO A 134 -11.22 1.91 -19.66
N SER A 135 -11.64 1.91 -20.92
CA SER A 135 -12.08 3.13 -21.62
C SER A 135 -13.43 3.66 -21.14
N ASP A 136 -14.23 2.81 -20.53
CA ASP A 136 -15.55 3.08 -19.96
C ASP A 136 -15.50 3.34 -18.44
N GLU A 137 -14.30 3.43 -17.87
CA GLU A 137 -14.12 3.72 -16.44
C GLU A 137 -14.64 5.11 -16.08
N GLU A 138 -15.34 5.21 -14.95
CA GLU A 138 -15.86 6.48 -14.47
C GLU A 138 -14.75 7.42 -13.99
N LYS A 139 -15.03 8.73 -13.99
CA LYS A 139 -14.10 9.70 -13.43
C LYS A 139 -14.07 9.53 -11.90
N GLY A 140 -12.90 9.24 -11.37
CA GLY A 140 -12.73 9.07 -9.93
C GLY A 140 -11.27 9.03 -9.49
N THR A 141 -11.06 8.72 -8.21
CA THR A 141 -9.74 8.42 -7.65
C THR A 141 -9.68 6.95 -7.32
N TYR A 142 -8.74 6.24 -7.93
CA TYR A 142 -8.59 4.80 -7.81
C TYR A 142 -7.29 4.48 -7.11
N LYS A 143 -7.33 3.45 -6.27
CA LYS A 143 -6.14 2.96 -5.56
C LYS A 143 -5.53 1.82 -6.36
N VAL A 144 -4.22 1.90 -6.54
CA VAL A 144 -3.39 0.83 -7.09
C VAL A 144 -2.20 0.64 -6.15
N ASN A 145 -1.71 -0.58 -6.03
CA ASN A 145 -0.55 -0.88 -5.21
C ASN A 145 0.38 -1.83 -5.96
N ILE A 146 1.69 -1.65 -5.74
CA ILE A 146 2.70 -2.63 -6.09
C ILE A 146 3.13 -3.33 -4.81
N SER A 147 3.31 -4.64 -4.87
CA SER A 147 3.76 -5.49 -3.79
C SER A 147 5.08 -6.13 -4.19
N ILE A 148 6.13 -5.87 -3.43
CA ILE A 148 7.46 -6.43 -3.62
C ILE A 148 7.75 -7.34 -2.44
N THR A 149 8.03 -8.61 -2.71
CA THR A 149 8.29 -9.62 -1.68
C THR A 149 9.67 -10.22 -1.87
N SER A 150 10.53 -10.04 -0.87
CA SER A 150 11.81 -10.76 -0.78
C SER A 150 11.55 -12.26 -0.59
N VAL A 151 12.21 -13.10 -1.39
CA VAL A 151 12.17 -14.56 -1.25
C VAL A 151 13.01 -15.01 -0.05
N LYS A 152 14.16 -14.37 0.20
CA LYS A 152 14.96 -14.63 1.40
C LYS A 152 14.25 -14.23 2.70
N GLY A 153 13.41 -13.19 2.66
CA GLY A 153 12.57 -12.73 3.77
C GLY A 153 11.50 -13.73 4.22
N LYS A 154 11.37 -14.88 3.54
CA LYS A 154 10.56 -16.03 3.95
C LYS A 154 11.43 -17.19 4.47
N GLN A 155 12.34 -16.91 5.39
CA GLN A 155 13.06 -17.93 6.16
C GLN A 155 13.06 -17.54 7.63
N ILE A 156 12.21 -18.20 8.43
CA ILE A 156 12.57 -18.46 9.83
C ILE A 156 12.41 -19.96 10.05
N ARG A 157 13.53 -20.56 10.43
CA ARG A 157 13.59 -21.86 11.09
C ARG A 157 13.62 -21.61 12.59
#